data_AF-A0A6N9BGD7-F1
#
_entry.id   AF-A0A6N9BGD7-F1
#
_cell.length_a   1.000
_cell.length_b   1.000
_cell.length_c   1.000
_cell.angle_alpha   90.00
_cell.angle_beta   90.00
_cell.angle_gamma   90.00
#
_symmetry.space_group_name_H-M   'P 1'
#
loop_
_entity.id
_entity.type
_entity.pdbx_description
1 polymer ?
#
loop_
_entity_poly.entity_id
_entity_poly.type
_entity_poly.pdbx_seq_one_letter_code
_entity_poly.pdbx_strand_id
1 'polypeptide(L)'
;MTSFGPKESAIMSFLHERIFDPILTSPQASESLKQGVRYTIMRMEQRDATGMVHYYWSAIIGTERSISFAARMRQEGFDRFEEALEEFRVRFDDRFLRC
;
A
#
# COMPACT_ATOMS: atom_id res chain seq x y z
N MET A 1 0.84 20.47 -0.05
CA MET A 1 0.75 19.58 1.12
C MET A 1 -0.71 19.18 1.28
N THR A 2 -1.08 18.01 0.79
CA THR A 2 -2.35 17.38 1.16
C THR A 2 -2.23 16.98 2.62
N SER A 3 -2.85 17.73 3.53
CA SER A 3 -2.93 17.32 4.93
C SER A 3 -3.94 16.17 4.99
N PHE A 4 -3.45 14.96 5.26
CA PHE A 4 -4.32 13.83 5.51
C PHE A 4 -5.17 14.07 6.76
N GLY A 5 -6.37 13.50 6.77
CA GLY A 5 -7.11 13.28 8.00
C GLY A 5 -6.42 12.22 8.86
N PRO A 6 -6.85 12.04 10.12
CA PRO A 6 -6.23 11.07 11.02
C PRO A 6 -6.33 9.62 10.51
N LYS A 7 -7.40 9.29 9.78
CA LYS A 7 -7.60 7.94 9.24
C LYS A 7 -6.71 7.66 8.04
N GLU A 8 -6.67 8.58 7.10
CA GLU A 8 -5.77 8.54 5.93
C GLU A 8 -4.32 8.46 6.40
N SER A 9 -3.96 9.25 7.42
CA SER A 9 -2.62 9.21 8.03
C SER A 9 -2.30 7.84 8.63
N ALA A 10 -3.26 7.22 9.34
CA ALA A 10 -3.06 5.90 9.93
C ALA A 10 -2.87 4.80 8.87
N ILE A 11 -3.68 4.83 7.80
CA ILE A 11 -3.55 3.89 6.67
C ILE A 11 -2.20 4.08 5.98
N MET A 12 -1.83 5.32 5.66
CA MET A 12 -0.57 5.62 5.00
C MET A 12 0.64 5.24 5.85
N SER A 13 0.61 5.53 7.16
CA SER A 13 1.70 5.18 8.08
C SER A 13 1.91 3.66 8.12
N PHE A 14 0.82 2.89 8.22
CA PHE A 14 0.90 1.43 8.18
C PHE A 14 1.56 0.91 6.90
N LEU A 15 1.14 1.43 5.75
CA LEU A 15 1.67 0.97 4.47
C LEU A 15 3.12 1.41 4.26
N HIS A 16 3.50 2.60 4.75
CA HIS A 16 4.89 3.04 4.77
C HIS A 16 5.77 2.09 5.57
N GLU A 17 5.40 1.84 6.82
CA GLU A 17 6.17 0.97 7.72
C GLU A 17 6.27 -0.47 7.20
N ARG A 18 5.16 -1.03 6.72
CA ARG A 18 5.10 -2.46 6.37
C ARG A 18 5.55 -2.79 4.96
N ILE A 19 5.40 -1.86 4.01
CA ILE A 19 5.57 -2.17 2.57
C ILE A 19 6.44 -1.12 1.87
N PHE A 20 6.08 0.16 1.94
CA PHE A 20 6.68 1.16 1.06
C PHE A 20 8.11 1.50 1.45
N ASP A 21 8.39 1.80 2.72
CA ASP A 21 9.72 2.21 3.16
C ASP A 21 10.76 1.09 3.05
N PRO A 22 10.45 -0.19 3.37
CA PRO A 22 11.37 -1.29 3.08
C PRO A 22 11.85 -1.32 1.62
N ILE A 23 10.98 -0.99 0.67
CA ILE A 23 11.30 -0.93 -0.76
C ILE A 23 12.04 0.37 -1.12
N LEU A 24 11.51 1.52 -0.67
CA LEU A 24 12.02 2.84 -1.06
C LEU A 24 13.42 3.13 -0.50
N THR A 25 13.72 2.61 0.68
CA THR A 25 15.02 2.80 1.35
C THR A 25 16.04 1.72 0.99
N SER A 26 15.61 0.60 0.39
CA SER A 26 16.52 -0.47 0.02
C SER A 26 17.44 -0.06 -1.13
N PRO A 27 18.77 -0.21 -0.99
CA PRO A 27 19.70 -0.06 -2.10
C PRO A 27 19.63 -1.22 -3.11
N GLN A 28 19.00 -2.34 -2.77
CA GLN A 28 18.82 -3.50 -3.65
C GLN A 28 17.54 -3.45 -4.47
N ALA A 29 16.53 -2.68 -4.04
CA ALA A 29 15.31 -2.50 -4.80
C ALA A 29 15.57 -1.80 -6.13
N SER A 30 14.99 -2.32 -7.20
CA SER A 30 15.07 -1.72 -8.53
C SER A 30 14.37 -0.36 -8.57
N GLU A 31 14.90 0.56 -9.37
CA GLU A 31 14.26 1.87 -9.56
C GLU A 31 12.85 1.74 -10.14
N SER A 32 12.60 0.69 -10.94
CA SER A 32 11.26 0.39 -11.46
C SER A 32 10.27 0.03 -10.36
N LEU A 33 10.71 -0.73 -9.35
CA LEU A 33 9.89 -1.14 -8.23
C LEU A 33 9.61 0.07 -7.32
N LYS A 34 10.65 0.85 -7.00
CA LYS A 34 10.50 2.12 -6.24
C LYS A 34 9.55 3.09 -6.95
N GLN A 35 9.65 3.21 -8.27
CA GLN A 35 8.75 4.07 -9.05
C GLN A 35 7.30 3.58 -8.96
N GLY A 36 7.06 2.27 -9.03
CA GLY A 36 5.74 1.69 -8.83
C GLY A 36 5.17 1.98 -7.44
N VAL A 37 5.98 1.86 -6.39
CA VAL A 37 5.58 2.23 -5.01
C VAL A 37 5.23 3.71 -4.91
N ARG A 38 6.04 4.61 -5.48
CA ARG A 38 5.74 6.05 -5.49
C ARG A 38 4.42 6.37 -6.20
N TYR A 39 4.12 5.68 -7.30
CA TYR A 39 2.82 5.82 -7.96
C TYR A 39 1.67 5.32 -7.09
N THR A 40 1.84 4.19 -6.41
CA THR A 40 0.85 3.67 -5.46
C THR A 40 0.57 4.68 -4.34
N ILE A 41 1.62 5.23 -3.73
CA ILE A 41 1.53 6.31 -2.73
C ILE A 41 0.70 7.46 -3.30
N MET A 42 1.13 8.06 -4.41
CA MET A 42 0.44 9.19 -5.05
C MET A 42 -1.05 8.89 -5.32
N ARG A 43 -1.39 7.67 -5.72
CA ARG A 43 -2.79 7.27 -5.94
C ARG A 43 -3.55 7.20 -4.63
N MET A 44 -2.97 6.65 -3.57
CA MET A 44 -3.59 6.66 -2.25
C MET A 44 -3.79 8.09 -1.74
N GLU A 45 -2.84 9.00 -1.95
CA GLU A 45 -2.96 10.40 -1.46
C GLU A 45 -4.13 11.17 -2.07
N GLN A 46 -4.66 10.73 -3.22
CA GLN A 46 -5.79 11.32 -3.92
C GLN A 46 -7.16 10.81 -3.44
N ARG A 47 -7.18 9.99 -2.39
CA ARG A 47 -8.38 9.30 -1.88
C ARG A 47 -8.60 9.62 -0.42
N ASP A 48 -9.85 9.53 0.01
CA ASP A 48 -10.22 9.48 1.42
C ASP A 48 -9.91 8.08 2.00
N ALA A 49 -10.07 7.93 3.31
CA ALA A 49 -9.76 6.67 4.00
C ALA A 49 -10.52 5.46 3.41
N THR A 50 -11.80 5.63 3.09
CA THR A 50 -12.62 4.59 2.44
C THR A 50 -12.05 4.24 1.07
N GLY A 51 -11.71 5.23 0.26
CA GLY A 51 -11.08 5.04 -1.05
C GLY A 51 -9.72 4.37 -0.97
N MET A 52 -8.90 4.68 0.05
CA MET A 52 -7.61 4.01 0.28
C MET A 52 -7.78 2.52 0.58
N VAL A 53 -8.72 2.16 1.46
CA VAL A 53 -9.06 0.76 1.79
C VAL A 53 -9.55 0.02 0.55
N HIS A 54 -10.46 0.61 -0.24
CA HIS A 54 -10.92 0.01 -1.50
C HIS A 54 -9.81 -0.14 -2.54
N TYR A 55 -8.90 0.83 -2.62
CA TYR A 55 -7.77 0.77 -3.53
C TYR A 55 -6.81 -0.38 -3.16
N TYR A 56 -6.53 -0.53 -1.86
CA TYR A 56 -5.78 -1.67 -1.34
C TYR A 56 -6.47 -3.00 -1.71
N TRP A 57 -7.80 -3.09 -1.52
CA TRP A 57 -8.56 -4.28 -1.94
C TRP A 57 -8.43 -4.61 -3.42
N SER A 58 -8.49 -3.58 -4.26
CA SER A 58 -8.36 -3.75 -5.72
C SER A 58 -6.98 -4.25 -6.12
N ALA A 59 -5.93 -3.85 -5.39
CA ALA A 59 -4.58 -4.36 -5.61
C ALA A 59 -4.45 -5.86 -5.26
N ILE A 60 -5.13 -6.30 -4.20
CA ILE A 60 -5.15 -7.70 -3.73
C ILE A 60 -5.98 -8.60 -4.65
N ILE A 61 -7.16 -8.16 -5.09
CA ILE A 61 -8.10 -9.00 -5.88
C ILE A 61 -7.54 -9.32 -7.28
N GLY A 62 -6.58 -8.55 -7.78
CA GLY A 62 -5.77 -8.93 -8.92
C GLY A 62 -6.26 -8.39 -10.25
N THR A 63 -5.60 -7.34 -10.73
CA THR A 63 -5.49 -7.09 -12.17
C THR A 63 -4.16 -7.68 -12.66
N GLU A 64 -4.01 -7.95 -13.95
CA GLU A 64 -2.73 -8.41 -14.53
C GLU A 64 -1.53 -7.51 -14.12
N ARG A 65 -1.79 -6.21 -13.95
CA ARG A 65 -0.82 -5.23 -13.47
C ARG A 65 -0.46 -5.40 -11.99
N SER A 66 -1.41 -5.73 -11.12
CA SER A 66 -1.09 -5.95 -9.70
C SER A 66 -0.41 -7.31 -9.48
N ILE A 67 -0.75 -8.34 -10.28
CA ILE A 67 -0.06 -9.63 -10.26
C ILE A 67 1.41 -9.49 -10.67
N SER A 68 1.69 -8.80 -11.78
CA SER A 68 3.07 -8.56 -12.23
C SER A 68 3.88 -7.72 -11.25
N PHE A 69 3.25 -6.74 -10.60
CA PHE A 69 3.89 -5.95 -9.55
C PHE A 69 4.20 -6.78 -8.30
N ALA A 70 3.24 -7.57 -7.81
CA ALA A 70 3.40 -8.48 -6.68
C ALA A 70 4.49 -9.54 -6.94
N ALA A 71 4.55 -10.08 -8.16
CA ALA A 71 5.62 -10.99 -8.58
C ALA A 71 7.00 -10.32 -8.52
N ARG A 72 7.11 -9.05 -8.93
CA ARG A 72 8.36 -8.29 -8.86
C ARG A 72 8.80 -8.04 -7.42
N MET A 73 7.89 -7.63 -6.55
CA MET A 73 8.19 -7.46 -5.11
C MET A 73 8.81 -8.74 -4.54
N ARG A 74 8.19 -9.89 -4.81
CA ARG A 74 8.69 -11.19 -4.35
C ARG A 74 10.05 -11.57 -4.97
N GLN A 75 10.25 -11.33 -6.26
CA GLN A 75 11.52 -11.61 -6.93
C GLN A 75 12.67 -10.78 -6.36
N GLU A 76 12.38 -9.54 -5.94
CA GLU A 76 13.35 -8.64 -5.32
C GLU A 76 13.48 -8.85 -3.80
N GLY A 77 12.74 -9.81 -3.22
CA GLY A 77 12.85 -10.21 -1.82
C GLY A 77 12.01 -9.37 -0.84
N PHE A 78 10.99 -8.66 -1.32
CA PHE A 78 10.09 -7.84 -0.49
C PHE A 78 8.73 -8.52 -0.26
N ASP A 79 8.13 -8.19 0.88
CA ASP A 79 6.74 -8.54 1.20
C ASP A 79 5.80 -7.91 0.16
N ARG A 80 4.79 -8.66 -0.29
CA ARG A 80 3.73 -8.14 -1.16
C ARG A 80 2.60 -7.58 -0.29
N PHE A 81 1.58 -7.04 -0.94
CA PHE A 81 0.41 -6.53 -0.22
C PHE A 81 -0.34 -7.67 0.49
N GLU A 82 -0.36 -8.87 -0.10
CA GLU A 82 -1.02 -10.06 0.45
C GLU A 82 -0.44 -10.49 1.81
N GLU A 83 0.84 -10.26 2.08
CA GLU A 83 1.49 -10.59 3.35
C GLU A 83 1.09 -9.63 4.48
N ALA A 84 0.70 -8.40 4.17
CA ALA A 84 0.17 -7.43 5.15
C ALA A 84 -1.36 -7.49 5.31
N LEU A 85 -2.01 -8.35 4.53
CA LEU A 85 -3.47 -8.38 4.34
C LEU A 85 -4.24 -8.57 5.64
N GLU A 86 -3.87 -9.59 6.42
CA GLU A 86 -4.61 -9.95 7.63
C GLU A 86 -4.55 -8.83 8.66
N GLU A 87 -3.36 -8.27 8.88
CA GLU A 87 -3.15 -7.13 9.77
C GLU A 87 -3.92 -5.89 9.29
N PHE A 88 -3.91 -5.63 7.97
CA PHE A 88 -4.65 -4.52 7.37
C PHE A 88 -6.17 -4.67 7.61
N ARG A 89 -6.74 -5.87 7.43
CA ARG A 89 -8.18 -6.13 7.64
C ARG A 89 -8.63 -5.87 9.06
N VAL A 90 -7.81 -6.27 10.03
CA VAL A 90 -8.15 -6.11 11.44
C VAL A 90 -8.06 -4.63 11.86
N ARG A 91 -7.08 -3.89 11.34
CA ARG A 91 -6.85 -2.48 11.69
C ARG A 91 -7.79 -1.50 10.99
N PHE A 92 -8.12 -1.74 9.73
CA PHE A 92 -8.86 -0.80 8.87
C PHE A 92 -10.20 -1.37 8.41
N ASP A 93 -10.99 -1.83 9.36
CA ASP A 93 -12.33 -2.39 9.14
C ASP A 93 -13.43 -1.29 9.05
N ASP A 94 -14.67 -1.72 8.87
CA ASP A 94 -15.84 -0.82 8.85
C ASP A 94 -15.98 0.03 10.12
N ARG A 95 -15.52 -0.46 11.28
CA ARG A 95 -15.59 0.32 12.53
C ARG A 95 -14.61 1.47 12.47
N PHE A 96 -13.37 1.20 12.04
CA PHE A 96 -12.37 2.25 11.79
C PHE A 96 -12.90 3.32 10.83
N LEU A 97 -13.59 2.92 9.75
CA LEU A 97 -14.11 3.86 8.76
C LEU A 97 -15.30 4.70 9.26
N ARG A 98 -16.08 4.22 10.25
CA ARG A 98 -17.26 4.93 10.78
C ARG A 98 -16.98 5.85 11.98
N CYS A 99 -15.92 5.59 12.74
CA CYS A 99 -15.63 6.28 14.01
C CYS A 99 -14.96 7.66 13.87
#